data_AF-G3U5Y6-F1
#
_entry.id   AF-G3U5Y6-F1
#
_cell.length_a   1.000
_cell.length_b   1.000
_cell.length_c   1.000
_cell.angle_alpha   90.00
_cell.angle_beta   90.00
_cell.angle_gamma   90.00
#
_symmetry.space_group_name_H-M   'P 1'
#
loop_
_entity.id
_entity.type
_entity.pdbx_description
1 polymer ?
#
loop_
_entity_poly.entity_id
_entity_poly.type
_entity_poly.pdbx_seq_one_letter_code
_entity_poly.pdbx_strand_id
1 'polypeptide(L)'
;MAAGRTLCVVQLLLGSMPLWLSLLGATTASASKAVTARLAAKWPETPLLLEASEFMAEESNEKFWQFLETVQELAIYKQTESDYSYYNLILKKAGQFLDNLHINLLKFAFSIRAYSPTVQMFQQIAADEPPPDGCHAFVVVHKEHTCKTNDIKKLLKKATSRPRPYLFKGDHKFPTNKENLPVVILYAEMGTRIFGKFHKVLSEKARRGEILYVLRHYIQKPSSRKMYLSGYGVELAIKSTEYKALDDTQVKNLAVNNTVEDETEASEVQGFLFGRLKEIHSELRDNLTAFQKYLIESNKEMMPLKVWELQDLSFQAASQIMSTPVYDAIKLMKDISQNYPVKASMMMSVLDCKQQSGVAVKNLRSQYLY
;
A
#
# COMPACT_ATOMS: atom_id res chain seq x y z
N MET A 1 -15.43 49.98 -52.76
CA MET A 1 -15.14 49.59 -54.15
C MET A 1 -14.29 48.33 -54.05
N ALA A 2 -14.87 47.14 -54.02
CA ALA A 2 -15.52 46.46 -55.14
C ALA A 2 -14.60 46.40 -56.36
N ALA A 3 -13.94 45.26 -56.52
CA ALA A 3 -13.65 44.67 -57.82
C ALA A 3 -13.60 43.13 -57.66
N GLY A 4 -14.77 42.52 -57.80
CA GLY A 4 -14.84 41.24 -58.52
C GLY A 4 -14.64 41.53 -60.02
N ARG A 5 -14.57 40.61 -60.96
CA ARG A 5 -14.84 39.17 -61.12
C ARG A 5 -14.05 38.83 -62.42
N THR A 6 -13.78 37.59 -62.80
CA THR A 6 -14.65 36.73 -63.64
C THR A 6 -13.81 35.45 -63.89
N LEU A 7 -14.16 34.28 -63.33
CA LEU A 7 -14.87 33.15 -63.97
C LEU A 7 -14.26 32.76 -65.34
N CYS A 8 -13.80 31.54 -65.58
CA CYS A 8 -14.52 30.24 -65.59
C CYS A 8 -13.43 29.13 -65.73
N VAL A 9 -13.49 27.90 -65.24
CA VAL A 9 -14.45 26.83 -65.56
C VAL A 9 -14.34 25.71 -64.50
N VAL A 10 -15.52 25.18 -64.20
CA VAL A 10 -15.95 24.02 -63.40
C VAL A 10 -15.18 22.71 -63.65
N GLN A 11 -14.76 22.02 -62.58
CA GLN A 11 -14.96 20.57 -62.29
C GLN A 11 -14.27 20.26 -60.93
N LEU A 12 -14.96 20.06 -59.78
CA LEU A 12 -15.64 18.82 -59.33
C LEU A 12 -14.74 17.58 -59.57
N LEU A 13 -14.25 16.79 -58.60
CA LEU A 13 -14.71 16.42 -57.27
C LEU A 13 -13.57 15.73 -56.48
N LEU A 14 -13.49 16.05 -55.19
CA LEU A 14 -13.33 15.19 -54.01
C LEU A 14 -12.53 13.87 -54.14
N GLY A 15 -11.39 13.81 -53.43
CA GLY A 15 -10.66 12.58 -53.10
C GLY A 15 -9.94 12.70 -51.76
N SER A 16 -10.66 12.34 -50.70
CA SER A 16 -10.15 11.79 -49.42
C SER A 16 -8.96 12.48 -48.71
N MET A 17 -9.28 13.39 -47.80
CA MET A 17 -8.52 13.57 -46.56
C MET A 17 -9.52 13.63 -45.40
N PRO A 18 -9.81 12.50 -44.75
CA PRO A 18 -9.88 12.55 -43.30
C PRO A 18 -9.30 11.29 -42.64
N LEU A 19 -9.07 11.37 -41.33
CA LEU A 19 -8.61 10.31 -40.42
C LEU A 19 -7.13 9.94 -40.49
N TRP A 20 -6.28 10.83 -39.96
CA TRP A 20 -4.96 10.45 -39.46
C TRP A 20 -4.76 10.82 -37.99
N LEU A 21 -5.82 10.69 -37.19
CA LEU A 21 -5.77 10.99 -35.75
C LEU A 21 -6.72 10.08 -34.93
N SER A 22 -6.62 8.76 -35.10
CA SER A 22 -7.34 7.82 -34.24
C SER A 22 -6.72 6.42 -34.27
N LEU A 23 -5.44 6.30 -33.95
CA LEU A 23 -4.81 5.00 -33.65
C LEU A 23 -3.66 5.14 -32.63
N LEU A 24 -3.92 5.88 -31.55
CA LEU A 24 -3.30 5.55 -30.26
C LEU A 24 -4.23 4.54 -29.60
N GLY A 25 -4.16 3.29 -30.07
CA GLY A 25 -4.77 2.18 -29.38
C GLY A 25 -4.16 2.12 -27.98
N ALA A 26 -4.99 2.37 -26.96
CA ALA A 26 -4.64 2.03 -25.61
C ALA A 26 -4.38 0.52 -25.61
N THR A 27 -3.11 0.13 -25.52
CA THR A 27 -2.73 -1.24 -25.17
C THR A 27 -3.29 -1.51 -23.78
N THR A 28 -4.51 -2.03 -23.71
CA THR A 28 -5.03 -2.64 -22.50
C THR A 28 -4.17 -3.87 -22.27
N ALA A 29 -3.15 -3.73 -21.44
CA ALA A 29 -2.37 -4.86 -20.97
C ALA A 29 -3.36 -5.93 -20.50
N SER A 30 -3.33 -7.10 -21.15
CA SER A 30 -4.13 -8.25 -20.74
C SER A 30 -3.79 -8.53 -19.29
N ALA A 31 -4.72 -8.20 -18.40
CA ALA A 31 -4.50 -8.34 -16.97
C ALA A 31 -4.34 -9.83 -16.70
N SER A 32 -3.18 -10.23 -16.20
CA SER A 32 -3.02 -11.53 -15.57
C SER A 32 -4.18 -11.76 -14.61
N LYS A 33 -4.69 -12.99 -14.52
CA LYS A 33 -5.77 -13.32 -13.57
C LYS A 33 -5.27 -13.07 -12.15
N ALA A 34 -5.50 -11.86 -11.64
CA ALA A 34 -4.99 -11.39 -10.37
C ALA A 34 -6.07 -11.53 -9.30
N VAL A 35 -5.72 -12.18 -8.20
CA VAL A 35 -6.57 -12.20 -7.00
C VAL A 35 -6.13 -11.05 -6.10
N THR A 36 -7.05 -10.14 -5.78
CA THR A 36 -6.78 -9.00 -4.87
C THR A 36 -7.58 -9.17 -3.59
N ALA A 37 -6.90 -9.23 -2.44
CA ALA A 37 -7.52 -9.21 -1.12
C ALA A 37 -7.18 -7.90 -0.40
N ARG A 38 -8.12 -7.38 0.39
CA ARG A 38 -7.95 -6.15 1.17
C ARG A 38 -8.56 -6.32 2.55
N LEU A 39 -7.80 -5.99 3.60
CA LEU A 39 -8.28 -5.94 4.97
C LEU A 39 -8.67 -4.51 5.34
N ALA A 40 -9.92 -4.31 5.76
CA ALA A 40 -10.45 -3.04 6.22
C ALA A 40 -10.82 -3.12 7.70
N ALA A 41 -10.42 -2.12 8.47
CA ALA A 41 -10.81 -1.96 9.86
C ALA A 41 -12.28 -1.53 9.99
N LYS A 42 -12.82 -1.61 11.22
CA LYS A 42 -14.18 -1.16 11.53
C LYS A 42 -14.31 0.36 11.67
N TRP A 43 -13.19 1.08 11.73
CA TRP A 43 -13.14 2.53 11.93
C TRP A 43 -12.76 3.29 10.65
N PRO A 44 -13.09 4.60 10.59
CA PRO A 44 -12.75 5.45 9.45
C PRO A 44 -11.25 5.68 9.31
N GLU A 45 -10.83 6.09 8.11
CA GLU A 45 -9.46 6.49 7.85
C GLU A 45 -9.03 7.67 8.74
N THR A 46 -7.91 7.49 9.45
CA THR A 46 -7.30 8.49 10.32
C THR A 46 -6.31 9.37 9.56
N PRO A 47 -6.15 10.66 9.91
CA PRO A 47 -5.18 11.53 9.27
C PRO A 47 -3.73 11.19 9.68
N LEU A 48 -2.82 11.13 8.70
CA LEU A 48 -1.40 10.87 8.94
C LEU A 48 -0.74 11.89 9.89
N LEU A 49 -1.21 13.14 9.88
CA LEU A 49 -0.70 14.16 10.79
C LEU A 49 -0.97 13.82 12.27
N LEU A 50 -2.13 13.24 12.59
CA LEU A 50 -2.45 12.80 13.94
C LEU A 50 -1.67 11.53 14.32
N GLU A 51 -1.53 10.60 13.37
CA GLU A 51 -0.66 9.42 13.58
C GLU A 51 0.80 9.83 13.83
N ALA A 52 1.28 10.87 13.15
CA ALA A 52 2.62 11.43 13.36
C ALA A 52 2.77 12.00 14.77
N SER A 53 1.77 12.71 15.29
CA SER A 53 1.84 13.22 16.66
C SER A 53 1.83 12.10 17.68
N GLU A 54 1.05 11.04 17.47
CA GLU A 54 1.08 9.88 18.38
C GLU A 54 2.45 9.17 18.39
N PHE A 55 3.11 9.05 17.22
CA PHE A 55 4.51 8.60 17.18
C PHE A 55 5.44 9.50 17.99
N MET A 56 5.29 10.82 17.89
CA MET A 56 6.08 11.78 18.68
C MET A 56 5.80 11.66 20.18
N ALA A 57 4.56 11.36 20.57
CA ALA A 57 4.19 11.19 21.97
C ALA A 57 4.80 9.94 22.60
N GLU A 58 4.93 8.86 21.83
CA GLU A 58 5.63 7.65 22.27
C GLU A 58 7.12 7.92 22.50
N GLU A 59 7.74 8.75 21.65
CA GLU A 59 9.13 9.18 21.79
C GLU A 59 9.35 10.06 23.03
N SER A 60 8.61 11.15 23.16
CA SER A 60 8.53 11.92 24.41
C SER A 60 7.36 12.91 24.40
N ASN A 61 6.85 13.23 25.59
CA ASN A 61 5.80 14.24 25.73
C ASN A 61 6.30 15.62 25.25
N GLU A 62 7.57 15.96 25.49
CA GLU A 62 8.15 17.23 25.02
C GLU A 62 8.18 17.30 23.50
N LYS A 63 8.58 16.22 22.81
CA LYS A 63 8.60 16.13 21.33
C LYS A 63 7.18 16.29 20.77
N PHE A 64 6.18 15.67 21.39
CA PHE A 64 4.77 15.85 21.00
C PHE A 64 4.38 17.33 20.97
N TRP A 65 4.60 18.06 22.07
CA TRP A 65 4.21 19.46 22.16
C TRP A 65 5.05 20.37 21.26
N GLN A 66 6.34 20.10 21.08
CA GLN A 66 7.20 20.85 20.15
C GLN A 66 6.77 20.64 18.68
N PHE A 67 6.46 19.40 18.32
CA PHE A 67 5.95 19.07 16.98
C PHE A 67 4.62 19.77 16.72
N LEU A 68 3.70 19.70 17.68
CA LEU A 68 2.39 20.33 17.64
C LEU A 68 2.48 21.86 17.43
N GLU A 69 3.39 22.54 18.14
CA GLU A 69 3.64 23.98 17.98
C GLU A 69 4.10 24.34 16.55
N THR A 70 4.79 23.41 15.87
CA THR A 70 5.30 23.62 14.50
C THR A 70 4.23 23.38 13.42
N VAL A 71 3.20 22.60 13.73
CA VAL A 71 2.19 22.14 12.76
C VAL A 71 0.80 22.72 13.00
N GLN A 72 0.64 23.74 13.83
CA GLN A 72 -0.66 24.30 14.25
C GLN A 72 -1.64 24.59 13.11
N GLU A 73 -1.16 25.03 11.94
CA GLU A 73 -2.00 25.36 10.76
C GLU A 73 -1.66 24.51 9.51
N LEU A 74 -1.02 23.35 9.70
CA LEU A 74 -0.55 22.53 8.58
C LEU A 74 -1.69 21.93 7.74
N ALA A 75 -2.91 21.84 8.27
CA ALA A 75 -4.05 21.27 7.55
C ALA A 75 -4.50 22.12 6.34
N ILE A 76 -4.04 23.38 6.23
CA ILE A 76 -4.30 24.20 5.03
C ILE A 76 -3.71 23.54 3.78
N TYR A 77 -2.51 22.95 3.90
CA TYR A 77 -1.83 22.30 2.78
C TYR A 77 -2.52 21.01 2.33
N LYS A 78 -3.30 20.36 3.20
CA LYS A 78 -4.10 19.17 2.84
C LYS A 78 -5.15 19.48 1.76
N GLN A 79 -5.64 20.72 1.70
CA GLN A 79 -6.67 21.12 0.73
C GLN A 79 -6.07 21.57 -0.61
N THR A 80 -4.80 21.98 -0.64
CA THR A 80 -4.16 22.58 -1.81
C THR A 80 -3.18 21.65 -2.50
N GLU A 81 -2.55 20.73 -1.76
CA GLU A 81 -1.48 19.86 -2.23
C GLU A 81 -1.94 18.41 -2.40
N SER A 82 -1.16 17.61 -3.13
CA SER A 82 -1.37 16.16 -3.23
C SER A 82 -1.11 15.45 -1.89
N ASP A 83 -1.74 14.29 -1.67
CA ASP A 83 -1.50 13.46 -0.49
C ASP A 83 -0.01 13.11 -0.31
N TYR A 84 0.72 12.90 -1.42
CA TYR A 84 2.16 12.63 -1.40
C TYR A 84 2.98 13.84 -0.96
N SER A 85 2.66 15.03 -1.46
CA SER A 85 3.28 16.29 -1.03
C SER A 85 3.02 16.53 0.45
N TYR A 86 1.79 16.31 0.91
CA TYR A 86 1.40 16.47 2.30
C TYR A 86 2.13 15.49 3.23
N TYR A 87 2.25 14.23 2.82
CA TYR A 87 3.05 13.21 3.50
C TYR A 87 4.52 13.64 3.64
N ASN A 88 5.16 14.11 2.57
CA ASN A 88 6.54 14.58 2.62
C ASN A 88 6.71 15.82 3.49
N LEU A 89 5.70 16.70 3.52
CA LEU A 89 5.69 17.86 4.42
C LEU A 89 5.63 17.42 5.88
N ILE A 90 4.78 16.45 6.22
CA ILE A 90 4.71 15.88 7.58
C ILE A 90 6.08 15.31 7.97
N LEU A 91 6.70 14.49 7.10
CA LEU A 91 8.03 13.94 7.36
C LEU A 91 9.10 15.02 7.53
N LYS A 92 9.06 16.09 6.72
CA LYS A 92 9.99 17.22 6.82
C LYS A 92 9.83 17.97 8.14
N LYS A 93 8.59 18.13 8.64
CA LYS A 93 8.32 18.74 9.95
C LYS A 93 8.75 17.81 11.09
N ALA A 94 8.48 16.52 10.96
CA ALA A 94 8.89 15.51 11.92
C ALA A 94 10.41 15.40 12.04
N GLY A 95 11.13 15.51 10.92
CA GLY A 95 12.60 15.44 10.86
C GLY A 95 13.33 16.60 11.55
N GLN A 96 12.61 17.60 12.06
CA GLN A 96 13.19 18.63 12.94
C GLN A 96 13.42 18.11 14.36
N PHE A 97 12.70 17.05 14.75
CA PHE A 97 12.71 16.47 16.10
C PHE A 97 13.18 15.01 16.14
N LEU A 98 13.25 14.37 14.97
CA LEU A 98 13.62 12.97 14.79
C LEU A 98 14.89 12.85 13.96
N ASP A 99 15.74 11.89 14.31
CA ASP A 99 16.88 11.52 13.49
C ASP A 99 16.45 10.67 12.27
N ASN A 100 17.42 10.32 11.42
CA ASN A 100 17.16 9.54 10.21
C ASN A 100 16.60 8.14 10.49
N LEU A 101 16.97 7.52 11.61
CA LEU A 101 16.50 6.19 11.99
C LEU A 101 15.01 6.24 12.38
N HIS A 102 14.67 7.17 13.26
CA HIS A 102 13.29 7.38 13.70
C HIS A 102 12.40 7.85 12.55
N ILE A 103 12.92 8.61 11.59
CA ILE A 103 12.16 8.96 10.37
C ILE A 103 11.86 7.73 9.51
N ASN A 104 12.81 6.81 9.36
CA ASN A 104 12.54 5.56 8.64
C ASN A 104 11.54 4.67 9.40
N LEU A 105 11.60 4.66 10.74
CA LEU A 105 10.60 3.98 11.57
C LEU A 105 9.22 4.63 11.45
N LEU A 106 9.13 5.96 11.40
CA LEU A 106 7.87 6.69 11.17
C LEU A 106 7.26 6.35 9.81
N LYS A 107 8.06 6.26 8.74
CA LYS A 107 7.59 5.80 7.42
C LYS A 107 7.03 4.38 7.48
N PHE A 108 7.70 3.50 8.21
CA PHE A 108 7.22 2.14 8.44
C PHE A 108 5.91 2.14 9.23
N ALA A 109 5.82 2.90 10.32
CA ALA A 109 4.62 3.07 11.13
C ALA A 109 3.43 3.59 10.33
N PHE A 110 3.64 4.55 9.42
CA PHE A 110 2.62 5.01 8.48
C PHE A 110 2.20 3.91 7.50
N SER A 111 3.12 3.08 7.02
CA SER A 111 2.82 1.99 6.09
C SER A 111 1.94 0.91 6.72
N ILE A 112 2.10 0.67 8.03
CA ILE A 112 1.30 -0.30 8.79
C ILE A 112 0.15 0.32 9.59
N ARG A 113 0.00 1.66 9.55
CA ARG A 113 -1.02 2.42 10.29
C ARG A 113 -0.98 2.15 11.80
N ALA A 114 0.21 2.06 12.38
CA ALA A 114 0.45 1.65 13.76
C ALA A 114 -0.35 2.48 14.79
N TYR A 115 -0.49 3.79 14.56
CA TYR A 115 -1.15 4.73 15.49
C TYR A 115 -2.61 5.03 15.12
N SER A 116 -3.13 4.46 14.03
CA SER A 116 -4.54 4.61 13.67
C SER A 116 -5.49 4.15 14.80
N PRO A 117 -5.25 3.03 15.51
CA PRO A 117 -6.07 2.62 16.65
C PRO A 117 -6.07 3.65 17.79
N THR A 118 -4.94 4.29 18.08
CA THR A 118 -4.84 5.31 19.14
C THR A 118 -5.65 6.56 18.81
N VAL A 119 -5.56 7.04 17.56
CA VAL A 119 -6.39 8.16 17.09
C VAL A 119 -7.87 7.79 17.18
N GLN A 120 -8.22 6.57 16.79
CA GLN A 120 -9.60 6.08 16.88
C GLN A 120 -10.09 5.92 18.33
N MET A 121 -9.23 5.52 19.27
CA MET A 121 -9.55 5.45 20.69
C MET A 121 -9.99 6.81 21.22
N PHE A 122 -9.28 7.89 20.87
CA PHE A 122 -9.71 9.25 21.25
C PHE A 122 -11.03 9.68 20.62
N GLN A 123 -11.33 9.26 19.38
CA GLN A 123 -12.64 9.50 18.79
C GLN A 123 -13.76 8.80 19.56
N GLN A 124 -13.51 7.58 20.07
CA GLN A 124 -14.49 6.85 20.88
C GLN A 124 -14.70 7.54 22.24
N ILE A 125 -13.62 7.98 22.90
CA ILE A 125 -13.72 8.77 24.13
C ILE A 125 -14.54 10.04 23.90
N ALA A 126 -14.34 10.73 22.78
CA ALA A 126 -15.12 11.91 22.43
C ALA A 126 -16.58 11.61 22.06
N ALA A 127 -16.91 10.38 21.67
CA ALA A 127 -18.28 9.96 21.41
C ALA A 127 -19.07 9.76 22.72
N ASP A 128 -18.40 9.32 23.80
CA ASP A 128 -18.99 9.22 25.14
C ASP A 128 -19.16 10.59 25.82
N GLU A 129 -18.34 11.58 25.42
CA GLU A 129 -18.39 12.97 25.88
C GLU A 129 -18.73 13.93 24.72
N PRO A 130 -19.95 13.85 24.13
CA PRO A 130 -20.25 14.50 22.87
C PRO A 130 -20.11 16.02 22.96
N PRO A 131 -19.62 16.67 21.89
CA PRO A 131 -19.54 18.13 21.84
C PRO A 131 -20.93 18.76 21.89
N PRO A 132 -21.03 20.04 22.28
CA PRO A 132 -22.20 20.85 21.95
C PRO A 132 -22.43 20.88 20.42
N ASP A 133 -23.69 21.05 20.01
CA ASP A 133 -24.08 20.97 18.60
C ASP A 133 -23.26 21.93 17.71
N GLY A 134 -22.76 21.39 16.60
CA GLY A 134 -22.07 22.17 15.55
C GLY A 134 -20.60 22.51 15.84
N CYS A 135 -19.99 21.97 16.89
CA CYS A 135 -18.61 22.33 17.24
C CYS A 135 -17.55 21.48 16.55
N HIS A 136 -16.62 22.13 15.85
CA HIS A 136 -15.44 21.48 15.24
C HIS A 136 -14.35 21.13 16.26
N ALA A 137 -14.30 21.88 17.36
CA ALA A 137 -13.43 21.66 18.51
C ALA A 137 -14.17 22.15 19.76
N PHE A 138 -13.92 21.49 20.88
CA PHE A 138 -14.56 21.83 22.15
C PHE A 138 -13.60 21.59 23.31
N VAL A 139 -13.86 22.31 24.41
CA VAL A 139 -13.08 22.25 25.64
C VAL A 139 -13.97 21.69 26.73
N VAL A 140 -13.46 20.71 27.45
CA VAL A 140 -14.09 20.16 28.65
C VAL A 140 -13.32 20.63 29.87
N VAL A 141 -14.03 21.34 30.74
CA VAL A 141 -13.53 21.71 32.06
C VAL A 141 -14.41 20.99 33.05
N HIS A 142 -13.91 19.94 33.71
CA HIS A 142 -14.62 19.22 34.79
C HIS A 142 -16.11 18.93 34.45
N LYS A 143 -16.36 18.17 33.38
CA LYS A 143 -17.68 17.76 32.84
C LYS A 143 -18.53 18.82 32.13
N GLU A 144 -18.14 20.10 32.12
CA GLU A 144 -18.85 21.10 31.29
C GLU A 144 -18.08 21.36 30.01
N HIS A 145 -18.83 21.54 28.93
CA HIS A 145 -18.31 21.67 27.57
C HIS A 145 -18.48 23.11 27.07
N THR A 146 -17.50 23.61 26.33
CA THR A 146 -17.66 24.87 25.59
C THR A 146 -16.93 24.82 24.26
N CYS A 147 -17.52 25.48 23.27
CA CYS A 147 -16.92 25.66 21.95
C CYS A 147 -16.41 27.09 21.72
N LYS A 148 -16.38 27.90 22.77
CA LYS A 148 -15.94 29.30 22.71
C LYS A 148 -14.82 29.53 23.71
N THR A 149 -13.73 30.12 23.24
CA THR A 149 -12.57 30.47 24.07
C THR A 149 -12.95 31.44 25.21
N ASN A 150 -13.91 32.32 24.98
CA ASN A 150 -14.36 33.33 25.96
C ASN A 150 -15.02 32.71 27.20
N ASP A 151 -15.68 31.57 27.06
CA ASP A 151 -16.43 30.93 28.16
C ASP A 151 -15.53 30.05 29.04
N ILE A 152 -14.32 29.72 28.60
CA ILE A 152 -13.34 28.94 29.38
C ILE A 152 -13.07 29.59 30.74
N LYS A 153 -12.92 30.93 30.78
CA LYS A 153 -12.72 31.68 32.04
C LYS A 153 -13.91 31.51 33.01
N LYS A 154 -15.13 31.44 32.49
CA LYS A 154 -16.35 31.26 33.31
C LYS A 154 -16.40 29.85 33.88
N LEU A 155 -16.09 28.83 33.07
CA LEU A 155 -16.06 27.44 33.50
C LEU A 155 -14.98 27.19 34.57
N LEU A 156 -13.79 27.79 34.41
CA LEU A 156 -12.70 27.66 35.37
C LEU A 156 -13.07 28.14 36.78
N LYS A 157 -13.86 29.22 36.90
CA LYS A 157 -14.32 29.73 38.21
C LYS A 157 -15.16 28.71 38.98
N LYS A 158 -15.91 27.86 38.28
CA LYS A 158 -16.74 26.80 38.86
C LYS A 158 -16.09 25.41 38.79
N ALA A 159 -14.80 25.32 38.44
CA ALA A 159 -14.14 24.02 38.28
C ALA A 159 -14.04 23.27 39.62
N THR A 160 -13.62 23.97 40.69
CA THR A 160 -13.44 23.36 42.02
C THR A 160 -14.71 22.78 42.64
N SER A 161 -15.89 23.23 42.21
CA SER A 161 -17.17 22.69 42.67
C SER A 161 -17.61 21.42 41.94
N ARG A 162 -16.83 20.94 40.96
CA ARG A 162 -17.16 19.80 40.10
C ARG A 162 -16.13 18.69 40.27
N PRO A 163 -16.52 17.43 40.04
CA PRO A 163 -15.60 16.32 40.17
C PRO A 163 -14.47 16.44 39.13
N ARG A 164 -13.24 16.22 39.59
CA ARG A 164 -12.06 16.19 38.73
C ARG A 164 -12.21 15.07 37.69
N PRO A 165 -12.04 15.33 36.39
CA PRO A 165 -12.17 14.31 35.36
C PRO A 165 -11.02 13.29 35.46
N TYR A 166 -11.32 12.05 35.09
CA TYR A 166 -10.30 11.02 34.98
C TYR A 166 -9.44 11.26 33.74
N LEU A 167 -8.12 11.16 33.91
CA LEU A 167 -7.15 11.27 32.81
C LEU A 167 -6.61 9.89 32.48
N PHE A 168 -6.69 9.53 31.20
CA PHE A 168 -6.18 8.25 30.70
C PHE A 168 -4.64 8.29 30.64
N LYS A 169 -4.03 7.10 30.65
CA LYS A 169 -2.57 6.97 30.54
C LYS A 169 -2.03 7.58 29.22
N GLY A 170 -2.78 7.44 28.14
CA GLY A 170 -2.43 7.99 26.82
C GLY A 170 -2.73 9.47 26.64
N ASP A 171 -3.30 10.17 27.64
CA ASP A 171 -3.63 11.59 27.49
C ASP A 171 -2.36 12.45 27.39
N HIS A 172 -2.34 13.34 26.38
CA HIS A 172 -1.25 14.28 26.16
C HIS A 172 -1.35 15.46 27.11
N LYS A 173 -0.51 15.49 28.15
CA LYS A 173 -0.52 16.51 29.20
C LYS A 173 0.52 17.57 28.91
N PHE A 174 0.11 18.83 28.90
CA PHE A 174 1.03 19.95 28.72
C PHE A 174 2.04 19.99 29.87
N PRO A 175 3.35 20.15 29.60
CA PRO A 175 4.37 20.16 30.64
C PRO A 175 4.06 21.18 31.73
N THR A 176 4.05 20.73 32.99
CA THR A 176 3.81 21.57 34.16
C THR A 176 4.53 21.03 35.39
N ASN A 177 5.04 21.93 36.23
CA ASN A 177 5.69 21.60 37.50
C ASN A 177 4.72 21.75 38.70
N LYS A 178 3.48 22.18 38.45
CA LYS A 178 2.48 22.42 39.49
C LYS A 178 1.45 21.29 39.52
N GLU A 179 1.19 20.82 40.72
CA GLU A 179 0.16 19.81 41.00
C GLU A 179 -1.20 20.45 41.32
N ASN A 180 -2.26 19.64 41.34
CA ASN A 180 -3.62 20.03 41.74
C ASN A 180 -4.27 21.19 40.95
N LEU A 181 -3.80 21.46 39.73
CA LEU A 181 -4.43 22.44 38.85
C LEU A 181 -5.80 21.99 38.33
N PRO A 182 -6.74 22.92 38.05
CA PRO A 182 -7.96 22.63 37.31
C PRO A 182 -7.65 21.98 35.96
N VAL A 183 -8.37 20.93 35.61
CA VAL A 183 -8.11 20.12 34.41
C VAL A 183 -8.94 20.66 33.25
N VAL A 184 -8.28 20.94 32.14
CA VAL A 184 -8.89 21.46 30.92
C VAL A 184 -8.46 20.57 29.76
N ILE A 185 -9.43 19.88 29.16
CA ILE A 185 -9.21 18.95 28.06
C ILE A 185 -9.69 19.60 26.78
N LEU A 186 -8.82 19.74 25.79
CA LEU A 186 -9.17 20.17 24.44
C LEU A 186 -9.39 18.95 23.55
N TYR A 187 -10.55 18.89 22.94
CA TYR A 187 -10.87 17.98 21.85
C TYR A 187 -10.82 18.75 20.54
N ALA A 188 -9.84 18.45 19.70
CA ALA A 188 -9.67 19.14 18.42
C ALA A 188 -8.90 18.33 17.39
N GLU A 189 -9.08 18.69 16.11
CA GLU A 189 -8.26 18.20 15.01
C GLU A 189 -7.02 19.09 14.89
N MET A 190 -5.85 18.50 15.21
CA MET A 190 -4.57 19.20 15.13
C MET A 190 -4.27 19.62 13.68
N GLY A 191 -3.65 20.78 13.51
CA GLY A 191 -3.33 21.36 12.21
C GLY A 191 -4.42 22.28 11.65
N THR A 192 -5.58 22.35 12.29
CA THR A 192 -6.66 23.27 11.90
C THR A 192 -6.48 24.65 12.56
N ARG A 193 -6.95 25.71 11.88
CA ARG A 193 -6.96 27.07 12.46
C ARG A 193 -7.77 27.17 13.75
N ILE A 194 -8.83 26.38 13.88
CA ILE A 194 -9.67 26.34 15.07
C ILE A 194 -8.85 25.79 16.25
N PHE A 195 -8.12 24.69 16.03
CA PHE A 195 -7.18 24.17 17.01
C PHE A 195 -6.15 25.22 17.43
N GLY A 196 -5.50 25.91 16.49
CA GLY A 196 -4.50 26.95 16.80
C GLY A 196 -5.05 28.06 17.72
N LYS A 197 -6.30 28.51 17.49
CA LYS A 197 -6.96 29.51 18.36
C LYS A 197 -7.14 29.03 19.79
N PHE A 198 -7.63 27.79 19.99
CA PHE A 198 -7.80 27.22 21.34
C PHE A 198 -6.46 26.94 22.00
N HIS A 199 -5.54 26.33 21.25
CA HIS A 199 -4.23 25.95 21.73
C HIS A 199 -3.47 27.16 22.28
N LYS A 200 -3.45 28.29 21.55
CA LYS A 200 -2.82 29.53 22.02
C LYS A 200 -3.33 29.99 23.39
N VAL A 201 -4.65 30.02 23.57
CA VAL A 201 -5.28 30.46 24.84
C VAL A 201 -4.96 29.49 25.98
N LEU A 202 -4.99 28.18 25.71
CA LEU A 202 -4.77 27.15 26.72
C LEU A 202 -3.30 26.98 27.09
N SER A 203 -2.39 27.02 26.12
CA SER A 203 -0.95 26.92 26.36
C SER A 203 -0.43 28.13 27.15
N GLU A 204 -0.90 29.35 26.86
CA GLU A 204 -0.57 30.54 27.66
C GLU A 204 -1.01 30.39 29.12
N LYS A 205 -2.21 29.83 29.37
CA LYS A 205 -2.72 29.57 30.73
C LYS A 205 -1.94 28.46 31.44
N ALA A 206 -1.58 27.40 30.71
CA ALA A 206 -0.79 26.30 31.23
C ALA A 206 0.63 26.75 31.59
N ARG A 207 1.28 27.58 30.76
CA ARG A 207 2.60 28.18 31.03
C ARG A 207 2.61 29.06 32.28
N ARG A 208 1.53 29.80 32.54
CA ARG A 208 1.35 30.54 33.81
C ARG A 208 1.03 29.64 35.01
N GLY A 209 0.81 28.34 34.77
CA GLY A 209 0.46 27.36 35.78
C GLY A 209 -0.91 27.62 36.39
N GLU A 210 -1.88 28.07 35.58
CA GLU A 210 -3.28 28.27 35.99
C GLU A 210 -4.11 26.98 35.81
N ILE A 211 -3.75 26.13 34.84
CA ILE A 211 -4.51 24.96 34.43
C ILE A 211 -3.61 23.78 34.08
N LEU A 212 -4.10 22.57 34.26
CA LEU A 212 -3.56 21.36 33.63
C LEU A 212 -4.23 21.21 32.26
N TYR A 213 -3.49 21.54 31.20
CA TYR A 213 -3.96 21.45 29.83
C TYR A 213 -3.70 20.05 29.26
N VAL A 214 -4.73 19.42 28.73
CA VAL A 214 -4.68 18.10 28.08
C VAL A 214 -5.22 18.21 26.66
N LEU A 215 -4.61 17.52 25.71
CA LEU A 215 -5.10 17.40 24.34
C LEU A 215 -5.55 15.97 24.05
N ARG A 216 -6.76 15.84 23.49
CA ARG A 216 -7.30 14.61 22.90
C ARG A 216 -7.64 14.86 21.44
N HIS A 217 -7.31 13.90 20.57
CA HIS A 217 -7.63 14.02 19.15
C HIS A 217 -9.15 13.89 18.92
N TYR A 218 -9.72 14.84 18.17
CA TYR A 218 -11.14 14.83 17.83
C TYR A 218 -11.33 15.30 16.39
N ILE A 219 -12.09 14.55 15.60
CA ILE A 219 -12.39 14.86 14.21
C ILE A 219 -13.90 14.89 14.11
N GLN A 220 -14.48 16.09 13.93
CA GLN A 220 -15.93 16.25 13.91
C GLN A 220 -16.59 15.44 12.78
N LYS A 221 -15.94 15.38 11.61
CA LYS A 221 -16.43 14.67 10.43
C LYS A 221 -15.35 13.69 9.95
N PRO A 222 -15.31 12.47 10.50
CA PRO A 222 -14.39 11.45 10.04
C PRO A 222 -14.61 11.11 8.56
N SER A 223 -13.59 10.55 7.91
CA SER A 223 -13.70 10.07 6.54
C SER A 223 -14.76 8.98 6.41
N SER A 224 -15.51 8.97 5.31
CA SER A 224 -16.44 7.87 5.01
C SER A 224 -15.72 6.58 4.61
N ARG A 225 -14.44 6.67 4.25
CA ARG A 225 -13.61 5.52 3.88
C ARG A 225 -13.15 4.79 5.14
N LYS A 226 -13.25 3.46 5.11
CA LYS A 226 -12.69 2.60 6.16
C LYS A 226 -11.16 2.60 6.07
N MET A 227 -10.52 2.46 7.22
CA MET A 227 -9.08 2.29 7.29
C MET A 227 -8.66 0.96 6.66
N TYR A 228 -7.78 0.98 5.65
CA TYR A 228 -7.13 -0.23 5.17
C TYR A 228 -5.90 -0.53 6.01
N LEU A 229 -5.79 -1.79 6.44
CA LEU A 229 -4.70 -2.25 7.30
C LEU A 229 -3.65 -2.98 6.47
N SER A 230 -2.42 -2.99 6.97
CA SER A 230 -1.30 -3.79 6.44
C SER A 230 -0.79 -4.74 7.53
N GLY A 231 0.19 -5.58 7.22
CA GLY A 231 0.79 -6.50 8.20
C GLY A 231 0.09 -7.86 8.35
N TYR A 232 -0.77 -8.22 7.38
CA TYR A 232 -1.36 -9.55 7.27
C TYR A 232 -0.81 -10.27 6.03
N GLY A 233 -0.78 -11.59 6.09
CA GLY A 233 -0.51 -12.47 4.94
C GLY A 233 -1.81 -12.96 4.31
N VAL A 234 -1.79 -13.19 3.01
CA VAL A 234 -2.88 -13.84 2.27
C VAL A 234 -2.30 -15.10 1.64
N GLU A 235 -2.99 -16.21 1.81
CA GLU A 235 -2.63 -17.48 1.20
C GLU A 235 -3.72 -17.95 0.22
N LEU A 236 -3.30 -18.60 -0.85
CA LEU A 236 -4.18 -19.32 -1.76
C LEU A 236 -3.95 -20.82 -1.55
N ALA A 237 -4.73 -21.40 -0.64
CA ALA A 237 -4.65 -22.82 -0.33
C ALA A 237 -5.27 -23.66 -1.46
N ILE A 238 -4.49 -24.61 -2.00
CA ILE A 238 -4.96 -25.60 -2.96
C ILE A 238 -5.70 -26.69 -2.17
N LYS A 239 -7.02 -26.79 -2.32
CA LYS A 239 -7.85 -27.76 -1.58
C LYS A 239 -7.83 -29.18 -2.15
N SER A 240 -7.55 -29.34 -3.45
CA SER A 240 -7.53 -30.65 -4.12
C SER A 240 -6.08 -31.03 -4.45
N THR A 241 -5.30 -31.37 -3.42
CA THR A 241 -3.95 -31.94 -3.58
C THR A 241 -3.98 -33.45 -3.81
N GLU A 242 -5.06 -34.14 -3.40
CA GLU A 242 -5.17 -35.60 -3.40
C GLU A 242 -5.53 -36.23 -4.76
N TYR A 243 -6.19 -35.50 -5.66
CA TYR A 243 -6.63 -36.05 -6.96
C TYR A 243 -5.57 -35.97 -8.08
N LYS A 244 -4.36 -35.51 -7.77
CA LYS A 244 -3.27 -35.36 -8.75
C LYS A 244 -2.02 -36.18 -8.46
N ALA A 245 -1.92 -36.83 -7.30
CA ALA A 245 -0.96 -37.92 -7.10
C ALA A 245 -1.52 -39.15 -7.83
N LEU A 246 -1.43 -39.15 -9.17
CA LEU A 246 -1.90 -40.27 -9.97
C LEU A 246 -0.95 -41.46 -9.77
N ASP A 247 -1.58 -42.55 -9.34
CA ASP A 247 -1.21 -43.95 -9.58
C ASP A 247 -0.40 -44.11 -10.88
N ASP A 248 0.76 -44.78 -10.79
CA ASP A 248 1.74 -44.99 -11.88
C ASP A 248 1.22 -45.86 -13.04
N THR A 249 -0.09 -46.14 -13.08
CA THR A 249 -0.71 -46.97 -14.12
C THR A 249 -1.62 -46.14 -15.04
N GLN A 250 -1.13 -45.96 -16.28
CA GLN A 250 -1.81 -45.49 -17.51
C GLN A 250 -1.41 -44.10 -18.01
N VAL A 251 -0.34 -44.09 -18.82
CA VAL A 251 -0.16 -43.08 -19.87
C VAL A 251 -0.82 -43.62 -21.13
N LYS A 252 -2.05 -43.18 -21.44
CA LYS A 252 -2.59 -43.21 -22.81
C LYS A 252 -3.74 -42.22 -23.00
N ASN A 253 -3.48 -41.29 -23.91
CA ASN A 253 -4.41 -40.58 -24.80
C ASN A 253 -5.58 -39.82 -24.17
N LEU A 254 -5.46 -38.49 -24.11
CA LEU A 254 -6.61 -37.61 -24.36
C LEU A 254 -6.16 -36.36 -25.12
N ALA A 255 -6.33 -36.42 -26.45
CA ALA A 255 -6.45 -35.24 -27.30
C ALA A 255 -7.93 -34.86 -27.36
N VAL A 256 -8.33 -33.68 -26.85
CA VAL A 256 -9.59 -33.03 -27.23
C VAL A 256 -9.45 -31.49 -27.16
N ASN A 257 -9.46 -30.90 -28.35
CA ASN A 257 -10.06 -29.64 -28.79
C ASN A 257 -10.57 -28.65 -27.72
N ASN A 258 -9.96 -27.47 -27.67
CA ASN A 258 -10.64 -26.21 -27.39
C ASN A 258 -10.00 -25.10 -28.24
N THR A 259 -10.65 -24.79 -29.36
CA THR A 259 -10.38 -23.60 -30.17
C THR A 259 -10.95 -22.38 -29.44
N VAL A 260 -10.08 -21.58 -28.84
CA VAL A 260 -10.36 -20.18 -28.55
C VAL A 260 -9.28 -19.38 -29.27
N GLU A 261 -9.68 -18.79 -30.39
CA GLU A 261 -8.92 -17.78 -31.09
C GLU A 261 -8.91 -16.53 -30.20
N ASP A 262 -7.75 -16.18 -29.67
CA ASP A 262 -7.47 -14.82 -29.22
C ASP A 262 -6.02 -14.51 -29.60
N GLU A 263 -5.88 -13.88 -30.76
CA GLU A 263 -4.62 -13.41 -31.30
C GLU A 263 -4.17 -12.17 -30.54
N THR A 264 -3.39 -12.35 -29.48
CA THR A 264 -2.59 -11.24 -28.92
C THR A 264 -1.18 -11.68 -28.55
N GLU A 265 -0.21 -11.09 -29.25
CA GLU A 265 1.24 -11.32 -29.07
C GLU A 265 1.71 -10.83 -27.69
N ALA A 266 1.71 -11.70 -26.68
CA ALA A 266 2.39 -11.43 -25.42
C ALA A 266 3.92 -11.48 -25.63
N SER A 267 4.65 -10.39 -25.40
CA SER A 267 6.08 -10.33 -25.78
C SER A 267 7.00 -11.13 -24.87
N GLU A 268 6.56 -11.55 -23.68
CA GLU A 268 7.37 -12.31 -22.73
C GLU A 268 6.57 -13.45 -22.10
N VAL A 269 6.99 -14.69 -22.35
CA VAL A 269 6.40 -15.90 -21.76
C VAL A 269 7.53 -16.79 -21.24
N GLN A 270 7.51 -17.13 -19.95
CA GLN A 270 8.54 -17.92 -19.24
C GLN A 270 10.00 -17.45 -19.47
N GLY A 271 10.23 -16.14 -19.56
CA GLY A 271 11.58 -15.55 -19.76
C GLY A 271 12.06 -15.52 -21.21
N PHE A 272 11.23 -15.95 -22.17
CA PHE A 272 11.48 -15.77 -23.60
C PHE A 272 10.83 -14.49 -24.11
N LEU A 273 11.64 -13.61 -24.70
CA LEU A 273 11.18 -12.39 -25.37
C LEU A 273 10.73 -12.70 -26.81
N PHE A 274 9.52 -13.22 -26.97
CA PHE A 274 8.97 -13.63 -28.27
C PHE A 274 8.90 -12.48 -29.29
N GLY A 275 8.74 -11.24 -28.84
CA GLY A 275 8.82 -10.06 -29.73
C GLY A 275 10.17 -9.96 -30.44
N ARG A 276 11.26 -9.99 -29.67
CA ARG A 276 12.64 -9.96 -30.20
C ARG A 276 13.00 -11.21 -30.99
N LEU A 277 12.54 -12.38 -30.56
CA LEU A 277 12.83 -13.64 -31.25
C LEU A 277 12.18 -13.71 -32.64
N LYS A 278 10.94 -13.20 -32.79
CA LYS A 278 10.25 -13.12 -34.09
C LYS A 278 10.87 -12.08 -35.03
N GLU A 279 11.49 -11.02 -34.49
CA GLU A 279 12.24 -10.02 -35.26
C GLU A 279 13.57 -10.57 -35.79
N ILE A 280 14.30 -11.33 -34.97
CA ILE A 280 15.63 -11.86 -35.33
C ILE A 280 15.52 -13.09 -36.23
N HIS A 281 14.50 -13.93 -36.02
CA HIS A 281 14.27 -15.15 -36.78
C HIS A 281 12.89 -15.11 -37.46
N SER A 282 12.78 -14.28 -38.49
CA SER A 282 11.54 -14.11 -39.27
C SER A 282 11.05 -15.41 -39.93
N GLU A 283 11.97 -16.31 -40.29
CA GLU A 283 11.67 -17.61 -40.91
C GLU A 283 10.99 -18.60 -39.95
N LEU A 284 11.11 -18.39 -38.63
CA LEU A 284 10.55 -19.27 -37.60
C LEU A 284 9.32 -18.65 -36.92
N ARG A 285 8.71 -17.62 -37.50
CA ARG A 285 7.60 -16.87 -36.87
C ARG A 285 6.42 -17.75 -36.48
N ASP A 286 6.05 -18.70 -37.34
CA ASP A 286 4.93 -19.62 -37.10
C ASP A 286 5.26 -20.62 -35.99
N ASN A 287 6.47 -21.17 -36.01
CA ASN A 287 6.96 -22.08 -34.95
C ASN A 287 7.09 -21.37 -33.61
N LEU A 288 7.57 -20.12 -33.58
CA LEU A 288 7.65 -19.31 -32.37
C LEU A 288 6.27 -18.97 -31.81
N THR A 289 5.28 -18.76 -32.68
CA THR A 289 3.89 -18.51 -32.26
C THR A 289 3.23 -19.79 -31.73
N ALA A 290 3.48 -20.93 -32.37
CA ALA A 290 3.04 -22.25 -31.87
C ALA A 290 3.70 -22.59 -30.52
N PHE A 291 5.00 -22.34 -30.37
CA PHE A 291 5.72 -22.54 -29.11
C PHE A 291 5.25 -21.60 -28.02
N GLN A 292 5.02 -20.32 -28.34
CA GLN A 292 4.42 -19.35 -27.43
C GLN A 292 3.05 -19.82 -26.93
N LYS A 293 2.19 -20.32 -27.83
CA LYS A 293 0.87 -20.86 -27.48
C LYS A 293 0.98 -22.09 -26.58
N TYR A 294 1.90 -23.01 -26.90
CA TYR A 294 2.20 -24.17 -26.06
C TYR A 294 2.64 -23.77 -24.64
N LEU A 295 3.51 -22.76 -24.49
CA LEU A 295 3.95 -22.28 -23.17
C LEU A 295 2.79 -21.66 -22.36
N ILE A 296 1.87 -20.95 -23.02
CA ILE A 296 0.69 -20.38 -22.36
C ILE A 296 -0.30 -21.48 -21.94
N GLU A 297 -0.50 -22.50 -22.76
CA GLU A 297 -1.40 -23.62 -22.49
C GLU A 297 -0.84 -24.55 -21.40
N SER A 298 0.43 -24.93 -21.48
CA SER A 298 1.12 -25.72 -20.46
C SER A 298 1.18 -25.01 -19.10
N ASN A 299 1.25 -23.69 -19.06
CA ASN A 299 1.22 -22.92 -17.80
C ASN A 299 -0.16 -22.92 -17.11
N LYS A 300 -1.24 -23.30 -17.81
CA LYS A 300 -2.59 -23.44 -17.20
C LYS A 300 -2.77 -24.77 -16.48
N GLU A 301 -2.00 -25.79 -16.83
CA GLU A 301 -2.05 -27.10 -16.19
C GLU A 301 -0.96 -27.21 -15.13
N MET A 302 -1.33 -27.14 -13.85
CA MET A 302 -0.42 -27.58 -12.78
C MET A 302 -0.07 -29.04 -13.04
N MET A 303 1.15 -29.31 -13.52
CA MET A 303 1.66 -30.67 -13.70
C MET A 303 1.67 -31.39 -12.35
N PRO A 304 1.09 -32.60 -12.27
CA PRO A 304 1.21 -33.43 -11.07
C PRO A 304 2.68 -33.81 -10.84
N LEU A 305 3.15 -33.63 -9.61
CA LEU A 305 4.52 -34.00 -9.20
C LEU A 305 4.54 -35.46 -8.73
N LYS A 306 5.58 -36.21 -9.10
CA LYS A 306 5.75 -37.60 -8.62
C LYS A 306 6.36 -37.61 -7.22
N VAL A 307 6.10 -38.67 -6.45
CA VAL A 307 6.44 -38.74 -5.01
C VAL A 307 7.96 -38.61 -4.75
N TRP A 308 8.82 -39.16 -5.62
CA TRP A 308 10.27 -39.06 -5.48
C TRP A 308 10.84 -37.69 -5.89
N GLU A 309 10.15 -36.97 -6.79
CA GLU A 309 10.56 -35.64 -7.27
C GLU A 309 10.45 -34.58 -6.16
N LEU A 310 9.65 -34.83 -5.13
CA LEU A 310 9.49 -33.95 -3.97
C LEU A 310 10.71 -33.95 -3.03
N GLN A 311 11.54 -35.01 -3.02
CA GLN A 311 12.64 -35.14 -2.06
C GLN A 311 13.75 -34.09 -2.31
N ASP A 312 14.09 -33.85 -3.57
CA ASP A 312 15.22 -32.97 -3.94
C ASP A 312 14.82 -31.51 -4.19
N LEU A 313 13.52 -31.20 -4.19
CA LEU A 313 13.01 -29.90 -4.59
C LEU A 313 13.48 -28.76 -3.65
N SER A 314 13.52 -29.03 -2.36
CA SER A 314 14.01 -28.07 -1.35
C SER A 314 15.51 -27.78 -1.52
N PHE A 315 16.30 -28.82 -1.81
CA PHE A 315 17.73 -28.70 -2.07
C PHE A 315 18.01 -27.89 -3.35
N GLN A 316 17.24 -28.14 -4.41
CA GLN A 316 17.35 -27.39 -5.66
C GLN A 316 17.02 -25.91 -5.48
N ALA A 317 15.92 -25.60 -4.79
CA ALA A 317 15.55 -24.22 -4.48
C ALA A 317 16.67 -23.51 -3.71
N ALA A 318 17.22 -24.15 -2.68
CA ALA A 318 18.34 -23.61 -1.91
C ALA A 318 19.60 -23.43 -2.77
N SER A 319 19.96 -24.42 -3.60
CA SER A 319 21.10 -24.35 -4.51
C SER A 319 20.97 -23.21 -5.52
N GLN A 320 19.76 -22.99 -6.06
CA GLN A 320 19.48 -21.91 -7.00
C GLN A 320 19.60 -20.54 -6.32
N ILE A 321 19.12 -20.39 -5.08
CA ILE A 321 19.28 -19.15 -4.30
C ILE A 321 20.77 -18.88 -4.02
N MET A 322 21.52 -19.90 -3.61
CA MET A 322 22.94 -19.76 -3.28
C MET A 322 23.84 -19.49 -4.50
N SER A 323 23.44 -19.96 -5.68
CA SER A 323 24.17 -19.70 -6.93
C SER A 323 23.82 -18.37 -7.60
N THR A 324 22.78 -17.68 -7.12
CA THR A 324 22.35 -16.38 -7.62
C THR A 324 23.21 -15.26 -7.00
N PRO A 325 23.52 -14.17 -7.74
CA PRO A 325 24.22 -13.01 -7.18
C PRO A 325 23.53 -12.48 -5.91
N VAL A 326 24.32 -12.01 -4.95
CA VAL A 326 23.85 -11.59 -3.61
C VAL A 326 22.69 -10.58 -3.67
N TYR A 327 22.74 -9.65 -4.62
CA TYR A 327 21.70 -8.62 -4.81
C TYR A 327 20.34 -9.19 -5.24
N ASP A 328 20.33 -10.31 -5.96
CA ASP A 328 19.13 -10.96 -6.46
C ASP A 328 18.68 -12.15 -5.62
N ALA A 329 19.54 -12.66 -4.73
CA ALA A 329 19.27 -13.85 -3.92
C ALA A 329 17.99 -13.70 -3.06
N ILE A 330 17.80 -12.55 -2.40
CA ILE A 330 16.59 -12.27 -1.59
C ILE A 330 15.35 -12.15 -2.48
N LYS A 331 15.49 -11.52 -3.66
CA LYS A 331 14.39 -11.37 -4.62
C LYS A 331 13.94 -12.74 -5.14
N LEU A 332 14.89 -13.62 -5.47
CA LEU A 332 14.63 -14.99 -5.87
C LEU A 332 14.01 -15.80 -4.74
N MET A 333 14.55 -15.72 -3.52
CA MET A 333 13.99 -16.40 -2.35
C MET A 333 12.53 -15.98 -2.09
N LYS A 334 12.21 -14.70 -2.25
CA LYS A 334 10.84 -14.18 -2.16
C LYS A 334 9.96 -14.76 -3.25
N ASP A 335 10.40 -14.76 -4.51
CA ASP A 335 9.62 -15.30 -5.64
C ASP A 335 9.33 -16.80 -5.46
N ILE A 336 10.35 -17.57 -5.08
CA ILE A 336 10.21 -19.01 -4.81
C ILE A 336 9.23 -19.24 -3.66
N SER A 337 9.37 -18.51 -2.54
CA SER A 337 8.50 -18.68 -1.37
C SER A 337 7.05 -18.30 -1.66
N GLN A 338 6.80 -17.26 -2.45
CA GLN A 338 5.45 -16.76 -2.75
C GLN A 338 4.74 -17.57 -3.84
N ASN A 339 5.49 -18.15 -4.79
CA ASN A 339 4.95 -18.85 -5.96
C ASN A 339 5.36 -20.32 -6.00
N TYR A 340 5.66 -20.92 -4.83
CA TYR A 340 6.29 -22.24 -4.74
C TYR A 340 5.59 -23.34 -5.55
N PRO A 341 4.24 -23.52 -5.48
CA PRO A 341 3.57 -24.59 -6.23
C PRO A 341 3.73 -24.47 -7.75
N VAL A 342 3.80 -23.24 -8.28
CA VAL A 342 4.00 -22.99 -9.71
C VAL A 342 5.46 -23.25 -10.09
N LYS A 343 6.39 -22.76 -9.27
CA LYS A 343 7.84 -22.87 -9.53
C LYS A 343 8.37 -24.30 -9.37
N ALA A 344 7.74 -25.11 -8.52
CA ALA A 344 8.12 -26.48 -8.27
C ALA A 344 8.25 -27.30 -9.56
N SER A 345 7.24 -27.24 -10.43
CA SER A 345 7.24 -27.93 -11.73
C SER A 345 8.39 -27.51 -12.65
N MET A 346 8.69 -26.20 -12.69
CA MET A 346 9.74 -25.64 -13.54
C MET A 346 11.13 -26.05 -13.05
N MET A 347 11.38 -26.04 -11.74
CA MET A 347 12.66 -26.44 -11.15
C MET A 347 13.03 -27.88 -11.53
N MET A 348 12.03 -28.77 -11.55
CA MET A 348 12.25 -30.18 -11.90
C MET A 348 12.66 -30.39 -13.37
N SER A 349 12.10 -29.63 -14.31
CA SER A 349 12.45 -29.74 -15.75
C SER A 349 13.94 -29.46 -16.04
N VAL A 350 14.60 -28.64 -15.23
CA VAL A 350 16.03 -28.31 -15.36
C VAL A 350 16.91 -29.52 -15.02
N LEU A 351 16.42 -30.43 -14.16
CA LEU A 351 17.15 -31.62 -13.72
C LEU A 351 17.13 -32.71 -14.80
N ASP A 352 15.98 -32.91 -15.46
CA ASP A 352 15.86 -33.83 -16.59
C ASP A 352 16.85 -33.44 -17.71
N CYS A 353 16.97 -32.14 -18.01
CA CYS A 353 17.90 -31.66 -19.02
C CYS A 353 19.37 -31.84 -18.60
N LYS A 354 19.72 -31.68 -17.31
CA LYS A 354 21.07 -31.90 -16.78
C LYS A 354 21.45 -33.38 -16.67
N GLN A 355 20.50 -34.25 -16.31
CA GLN A 355 20.71 -35.70 -16.28
C GLN A 355 20.81 -36.26 -17.70
N GLN A 356 19.93 -35.85 -18.63
CA GLN A 356 20.00 -36.29 -20.03
C GLN A 356 21.30 -35.85 -20.71
N SER A 357 21.78 -34.63 -20.45
CA SER A 357 23.09 -34.19 -20.95
C SER A 357 24.26 -34.96 -20.32
N GLY A 358 24.20 -35.28 -19.03
CA GLY A 358 25.20 -36.14 -18.36
C GLY A 358 25.22 -37.58 -18.89
N VAL A 359 24.06 -38.16 -19.22
CA VAL A 359 23.92 -39.50 -19.82
C VAL A 359 24.36 -39.48 -21.29
N ALA A 360 24.01 -38.44 -22.06
CA ALA A 360 24.46 -38.27 -23.44
C ALA A 360 25.99 -38.14 -23.52
N VAL A 361 26.62 -37.41 -22.59
CA VAL A 361 28.09 -37.28 -22.52
C VAL A 361 28.77 -38.60 -22.12
N LYS A 362 28.14 -39.41 -21.24
CA LYS A 362 28.63 -40.76 -20.92
C LYS A 362 28.50 -41.73 -22.10
N ASN A 363 27.39 -41.68 -22.83
CA ASN A 363 27.19 -42.52 -24.03
C ASN A 363 28.12 -42.13 -25.18
N LEU A 364 28.38 -40.83 -25.37
CA LEU A 364 29.40 -40.35 -26.30
C LEU A 364 30.81 -40.84 -25.90
N ARG A 365 31.18 -40.80 -24.62
CA ARG A 365 32.46 -41.37 -24.17
C ARG A 365 32.59 -42.87 -24.39
N SER A 366 31.50 -43.64 -24.27
CA SER A 366 31.51 -45.08 -24.58
C SER A 366 31.58 -45.40 -26.08
N GLN A 367 31.14 -44.50 -26.96
CA GLN A 367 31.24 -44.68 -28.42
C GLN A 367 32.63 -44.35 -28.99
N TYR A 368 33.49 -43.64 -28.24
CA TYR A 368 34.86 -43.29 -28.66
C TYR A 368 35.95 -44.10 -27.92
N LEU A 369 35.58 -45.17 -27.21
CA LEU A 369 36.49 -46.02 -26.43
C LEU A 369 36.51 -47.50 -26.87
N TYR A 370 36.12 -47.79 -28.12
CA TYR A 370 36.41 -49.07 -28.78
C TYR A 370 37.03 -48.85 -30.15
#